data_AF-A0A3N0AH23-F1
#
_entry.id   AF-A0A3N0AH23-F1
#
_cell.length_a   1.000
_cell.length_b   1.000
_cell.length_c   1.000
_cell.angle_alpha   90.00
_cell.angle_beta   90.00
_cell.angle_gamma   90.00
#
_symmetry.space_group_name_H-M   'P 1'
#
loop_
_entity.id
_entity.type
_entity.pdbx_description
1 polymer ?
#
loop_
_entity_poly.entity_id
_entity_poly.type
_entity_poly.pdbx_seq_one_letter_code
_entity_poly.pdbx_strand_id
1 'polypeptide(L)'
;MLFVDFDKSLPEAGPIAARVGEAGRVVSATVLDMGEPVDLTGSSARFVAPYGESAVESPCSVEGCVASWPMPCFSEPGRFFGYVEVSKGETVATTHDIAVAVSEGAA
;
A
#
# COMPACT_ATOMS: atom_id res chain seq x y z
N MET A 1 -9.38 -8.58 4.49
CA MET A 1 -7.93 -8.83 4.49
C MET A 1 -7.44 -8.50 3.09
N LEU A 2 -6.45 -7.62 2.95
CA LEU A 2 -5.90 -7.18 1.66
C LEU A 2 -4.71 -8.10 1.30
N PHE A 3 -4.62 -8.47 0.03
CA PHE A 3 -3.49 -9.21 -0.53
C PHE A 3 -2.86 -8.37 -1.63
N VAL A 4 -1.54 -8.36 -1.68
CA VAL A 4 -0.74 -7.65 -2.69
C VAL A 4 0.36 -8.58 -3.16
N ASP A 5 0.70 -8.53 -4.43
CA ASP A 5 1.59 -9.51 -5.06
C ASP A 5 2.63 -8.78 -5.91
N PHE A 6 3.86 -9.26 -5.91
CA PHE A 6 4.95 -8.70 -6.72
C PHE A 6 4.76 -8.96 -8.24
N ASP A 7 4.13 -10.07 -8.61
CA ASP A 7 4.09 -10.56 -9.99
C ASP A 7 2.79 -10.26 -10.73
N LYS A 8 1.66 -10.23 -10.02
CA LYS A 8 0.34 -10.03 -10.64
C LYS A 8 -0.57 -9.08 -9.86
N SER A 9 -1.48 -8.41 -10.58
CA SER A 9 -2.58 -7.72 -9.93
C SER A 9 -3.60 -8.72 -9.37
N LEU A 10 -4.14 -8.42 -8.20
CA LEU A 10 -5.15 -9.24 -7.53
C LEU A 10 -6.51 -8.51 -7.60
N PRO A 11 -7.35 -8.78 -8.62
CA PRO A 11 -8.58 -8.04 -8.86
C PRO A 11 -9.66 -8.24 -7.79
N GLU A 12 -9.50 -9.24 -6.91
CA GLU A 12 -10.49 -9.60 -5.90
C GLU A 12 -10.50 -8.66 -4.69
N ALA A 13 -9.43 -7.88 -4.47
CA ALA A 13 -9.41 -6.87 -3.43
C ALA A 13 -10.06 -5.57 -3.93
N GLY A 14 -11.25 -5.25 -3.40
CA GLY A 14 -11.87 -3.93 -3.61
C GLY A 14 -10.94 -2.79 -3.14
N PRO A 15 -11.14 -1.55 -3.62
CA PRO A 15 -10.26 -0.45 -3.29
C PRO A 15 -10.27 -0.14 -1.79
N ILE A 16 -9.14 0.32 -1.27
CA ILE A 16 -9.07 0.89 0.07
C ILE A 16 -9.90 2.17 0.09
N ALA A 17 -10.99 2.18 0.85
CA ALA A 17 -11.81 3.38 1.05
C ALA A 17 -11.11 4.35 2.01
N ALA A 18 -10.97 5.61 1.63
CA ALA A 18 -10.43 6.70 2.45
C ALA A 18 -11.22 7.99 2.21
N ARG A 19 -11.02 9.01 3.06
CA ARG A 19 -11.58 10.35 2.87
C ARG A 19 -10.48 11.39 2.70
N VAL A 20 -10.82 12.50 2.03
CA VAL A 20 -9.94 13.68 1.98
C VAL A 20 -9.63 14.13 3.42
N GLY A 21 -8.35 14.35 3.71
CA GLY A 21 -7.88 14.74 5.04
C GLY A 21 -7.79 13.59 6.07
N GLU A 22 -8.31 12.39 5.76
CA GLU A 22 -8.16 11.22 6.64
C GLU A 22 -6.70 10.76 6.64
N ALA A 23 -6.13 10.55 7.83
CA ALA A 23 -4.77 10.05 7.98
C ALA A 23 -4.66 9.13 9.21
N GLY A 24 -3.66 8.24 9.20
CA GLY A 24 -3.27 7.47 10.38
C GLY A 24 -4.05 6.17 10.62
N ARG A 25 -5.15 5.94 9.91
CA ARG A 25 -5.82 4.62 9.93
C ARG A 25 -4.87 3.56 9.41
N VAL A 26 -4.59 2.53 10.20
CA VAL A 26 -3.68 1.46 9.79
C VAL A 26 -4.36 0.57 8.75
N VAL A 27 -3.65 0.32 7.65
CA VAL A 27 -3.97 -0.66 6.62
C VAL A 27 -2.93 -1.76 6.67
N SER A 28 -3.37 -3.02 6.55
CA SER A 28 -2.49 -4.19 6.55
C SER A 28 -2.75 -5.03 5.30
N ALA A 29 -1.67 -5.46 4.65
CA ALA A 29 -1.72 -6.37 3.51
C ALA A 29 -0.78 -7.55 3.72
N THR A 30 -1.22 -8.74 3.32
CA THR A 30 -0.32 -9.88 3.14
C THR A 30 0.35 -9.75 1.79
N VAL A 31 1.68 -9.79 1.79
CA VAL A 31 2.51 -9.68 0.60
C VAL A 31 2.79 -11.07 0.04
N LEU A 32 2.58 -11.22 -1.26
CA LEU A 32 2.73 -12.45 -2.00
C LEU A 32 3.85 -12.32 -3.05
N ASP A 33 4.48 -13.44 -3.35
CA ASP A 33 5.42 -13.64 -4.47
C ASP A 33 4.90 -14.85 -5.27
N MET A 34 4.59 -14.64 -6.55
CA MET A 34 3.92 -15.61 -7.42
C MET A 34 2.64 -16.23 -6.82
N GLY A 35 1.90 -15.49 -6.00
CA GLY A 35 0.67 -15.92 -5.34
C GLY A 35 0.84 -16.61 -3.99
N GLU A 36 2.06 -16.78 -3.50
CA GLU A 36 2.35 -17.40 -2.19
C GLU A 36 2.85 -16.35 -1.18
N PRO A 37 2.42 -16.40 0.10
CA PRO A 37 2.90 -15.46 1.11
C PRO A 37 4.42 -15.53 1.29
N VAL A 38 5.09 -14.38 1.19
CA VAL A 38 6.56 -14.29 1.30
C VAL A 38 6.97 -13.71 2.64
N ASP A 39 7.97 -14.31 3.29
CA ASP A 39 8.51 -13.79 4.55
C ASP A 39 9.36 -12.53 4.30
N LEU A 40 8.91 -11.42 4.87
CA LEU A 40 9.54 -10.12 4.75
C LEU A 40 10.45 -9.79 5.95
N THR A 41 10.65 -10.72 6.89
CA THR A 41 11.47 -10.49 8.09
C THR A 41 12.87 -9.96 7.73
N GLY A 42 13.25 -8.86 8.39
CA GLY A 42 14.51 -8.16 8.15
C GLY A 42 14.52 -7.21 6.95
N SER A 43 13.38 -7.04 6.26
CA SER A 43 13.19 -6.05 5.18
C SER A 43 12.63 -4.74 5.75
N SER A 44 12.91 -3.63 5.08
CA SER A 44 12.14 -2.40 5.26
C SER A 44 11.07 -2.30 4.17
N ALA A 45 9.96 -1.64 4.46
CA ALA A 45 8.90 -1.43 3.48
C ALA A 45 8.26 -0.05 3.63
N ARG A 46 7.72 0.48 2.54
CA ARG A 46 6.90 1.70 2.53
C ARG A 46 5.76 1.56 1.54
N PHE A 47 4.61 2.15 1.87
CA PHE A 47 3.55 2.37 0.92
C PHE A 47 3.82 3.67 0.16
N VAL A 48 3.66 3.63 -1.16
CA VAL A 48 3.87 4.78 -2.04
C VAL A 48 2.66 4.89 -2.96
N ALA A 49 2.01 6.05 -2.99
CA ALA A 49 0.97 6.36 -3.97
C ALA A 49 1.38 7.63 -4.76
N PRO A 50 1.77 7.49 -6.04
CA PRO A 50 2.05 8.63 -6.90
C PRO A 50 0.83 9.53 -7.07
N TYR A 51 1.07 10.84 -7.08
CA TYR A 51 0.05 11.88 -7.24
C TYR A 51 0.63 13.07 -8.01
N GLY A 52 0.31 13.15 -9.31
CA GLY A 52 0.88 14.15 -10.21
C GLY A 52 2.40 13.97 -10.37
N GLU A 53 3.16 15.04 -10.10
CA GLU A 53 4.63 15.03 -10.05
C GLU A 53 5.19 14.67 -8.65
N SER A 54 4.32 14.32 -7.69
CA SER A 54 4.68 13.98 -6.32
C SER A 54 4.23 12.56 -5.97
N ALA A 55 4.49 12.15 -4.73
CA ALA A 55 3.97 10.92 -4.16
C ALA A 55 3.64 11.15 -2.68
N VAL A 56 2.59 10.50 -2.22
CA VAL A 56 2.36 10.33 -0.78
C VAL A 56 2.97 9.01 -0.34
N GLU A 57 3.75 9.06 0.73
CA GLU A 57 4.49 7.91 1.23
C GLU A 57 4.17 7.67 2.70
N SER A 58 4.23 6.40 3.11
CA SER A 58 4.03 6.01 4.50
C SER A 58 4.90 4.82 4.87
N PRO A 59 5.64 4.87 5.99
CA PRO A 59 6.48 3.74 6.41
C PRO A 59 5.62 2.54 6.80
N CYS A 60 6.05 1.35 6.39
CA CYS A 60 5.41 0.10 6.80
C CYS A 60 6.11 -0.51 8.02
N SER A 61 5.31 -1.06 8.93
CA SER A 61 5.74 -2.09 9.88
C SER A 61 5.61 -3.46 9.22
N VAL A 62 6.59 -4.34 9.42
CA VAL A 62 6.63 -5.68 8.83
C VAL A 62 6.56 -6.73 9.93
N GLU A 63 5.65 -7.69 9.81
CA GLU A 63 5.52 -8.86 10.69
C GLU A 63 5.28 -10.12 9.85
N GLY A 64 6.32 -10.96 9.72
CA GLY A 64 6.28 -12.13 8.82
C GLY A 64 6.02 -11.72 7.37
N CYS A 65 4.89 -12.15 6.81
CA CYS A 65 4.45 -11.79 5.45
C CYS A 65 3.51 -10.58 5.37
N VAL A 66 3.27 -9.90 6.49
CA VAL A 66 2.32 -8.78 6.56
C VAL A 66 3.07 -7.45 6.59
N ALA A 67 2.71 -6.56 5.67
CA ALA A 67 3.11 -5.16 5.69
C ALA A 67 1.93 -4.30 6.15
N SER A 68 2.13 -3.45 7.16
CA SER A 68 1.11 -2.55 7.70
C SER A 68 1.59 -1.11 7.71
N TRP A 69 0.78 -0.18 7.21
CA TRP A 69 1.13 1.25 7.16
C TRP A 69 -0.04 2.12 7.62
N PRO A 70 0.24 3.29 8.23
CA PRO A 70 -0.78 4.30 8.42
C PRO A 70 -1.17 4.88 7.05
N MET A 71 -2.46 5.01 6.78
CA MET A 71 -2.94 5.61 5.55
C MET A 71 -2.41 7.05 5.43
N PRO A 72 -1.73 7.41 4.32
CA PRO A 72 -1.30 8.78 4.11
C PRO A 72 -2.52 9.69 3.86
N CYS A 73 -2.34 10.98 4.12
CA CYS A 73 -3.36 11.99 3.88
C CYS A 73 -3.45 12.30 2.37
N PHE A 74 -4.65 12.23 1.81
CA PHE A 74 -4.93 12.68 0.44
C PHE A 74 -5.65 14.03 0.49
N SER A 75 -5.20 14.98 -0.34
CA SER A 75 -5.72 16.34 -0.40
C SER A 75 -6.94 16.50 -1.31
N GLU A 76 -7.19 15.54 -2.20
CA GLU A 76 -8.27 15.61 -3.19
C GLU A 76 -9.02 14.28 -3.28
N PRO A 77 -10.33 14.31 -3.60
CA PRO A 77 -11.10 13.09 -3.86
C PRO A 77 -10.69 12.47 -5.20
N GLY A 78 -10.81 11.16 -5.33
CA GLY A 78 -10.48 10.48 -6.57
C GLY A 78 -10.11 9.01 -6.38
N ARG A 79 -9.64 8.41 -7.48
CA ARG A 79 -9.07 7.06 -7.47
C ARG A 79 -7.58 7.16 -7.67
N PHE A 80 -6.83 6.69 -6.68
CA PHE A 80 -5.38 6.62 -6.69
C PHE A 80 -4.94 5.16 -6.75
N PHE A 81 -3.68 4.97 -7.14
CA PHE A 81 -3.03 3.68 -7.17
C PHE A 81 -1.71 3.83 -6.42
N GLY A 82 -1.48 2.96 -5.44
CA GLY A 82 -0.22 2.90 -4.73
C GLY A 82 0.28 1.48 -4.63
N TYR A 83 1.50 1.30 -4.18
CA TYR A 83 2.14 -0.01 -4.07
C TYR A 83 2.93 -0.08 -2.77
N VAL A 84 3.28 -1.29 -2.35
CA VAL A 84 4.26 -1.50 -1.29
C VAL A 84 5.62 -1.70 -1.94
N GLU A 85 6.55 -0.81 -1.65
CA GLU A 85 7.96 -0.99 -1.97
C GLU A 85 8.63 -1.70 -0.80
N VAL A 86 9.33 -2.79 -1.07
CA VAL A 86 10.09 -3.58 -0.09
C VAL A 86 11.57 -3.52 -0.45
N SER A 87 12.39 -3.20 0.54
CA SER A 87 13.85 -3.15 0.42
C SER A 87 14.50 -4.17 1.35
N LYS A 88 15.43 -4.98 0.82
CA LYS A 88 16.23 -5.95 1.59
C LYS A 88 17.67 -5.92 1.11
N GLY A 89 18.56 -5.31 1.90
CA GLY A 89 19.92 -5.03 1.46
C GLY A 89 19.93 -4.04 0.29
N GLU A 90 20.55 -4.43 -0.83
CA GLU A 90 20.61 -3.62 -2.06
C GLU A 90 19.45 -3.90 -3.03
N THR A 91 18.59 -4.87 -2.71
CA THR A 91 17.45 -5.24 -3.57
C THR A 91 16.21 -4.45 -3.18
N VAL A 92 15.55 -3.87 -4.18
CA VAL A 92 14.26 -3.19 -4.06
C VAL A 92 13.26 -3.87 -4.97
N ALA A 93 12.07 -4.20 -4.45
CA ALA A 93 10.96 -4.77 -5.20
C ALA A 93 9.66 -4.01 -4.88
N THR A 94 8.76 -3.90 -5.84
CA THR A 94 7.48 -3.20 -5.70
C THR A 94 6.33 -4.13 -6.02
N THR A 95 5.31 -4.17 -5.16
CA THR A 95 4.08 -4.90 -5.46
C THR A 95 3.33 -4.27 -6.62
N HIS A 96 2.37 -5.01 -7.18
CA HIS A 96 1.35 -4.44 -8.06
C HIS A 96 0.50 -3.38 -7.35
N ASP A 97 -0.18 -2.59 -8.18
CA ASP A 97 -1.00 -1.48 -7.76
C ASP A 97 -2.18 -1.90 -6.86
N ILE A 98 -2.34 -1.13 -5.80
CA ILE A 98 -3.38 -1.17 -4.79
C ILE A 98 -4.28 0.05 -5.05
N ALA A 99 -5.52 -0.20 -5.43
CA ALA A 99 -6.47 0.89 -5.66
C ALA A 99 -6.89 1.53 -4.32
N VAL A 100 -6.87 2.86 -4.28
CA VAL A 100 -7.39 3.67 -3.17
C VAL A 100 -8.52 4.55 -3.71
N ALA A 101 -9.70 4.43 -3.12
CA ALA A 101 -10.85 5.27 -3.43
C ALA A 101 -11.02 6.31 -2.32
N VAL A 102 -10.71 7.57 -2.65
CA VAL A 102 -10.82 8.71 -1.74
C VAL A 102 -12.10 9.46 -2.04
N SER A 103 -13.01 9.52 -1.07
CA SER A 103 -14.23 10.34 -1.15
C SER A 103 -14.02 11.70 -0.49
N GLU A 104 -14.89 12.66 -0.81
CA GLU A 104 -14.98 13.90 -0.03
C GLU A 104 -15.21 13.58 1.46
N GLY A 105 -14.54 14.31 2.35
CA GLY A 105 -14.87 14.31 3.77
C GLY A 105 -16.16 15.10 3.99
N ALA A 106 -17.02 14.67 4.92
CA ALA A 106 -18.13 15.52 5.34
C ALA A 106 -17.55 16.81 5.94
N ALA A 107 -17.92 17.96 5.37
CA ALA A 107 -17.56 19.29 5.87
C ALA A 107 -18.07 19.53 7.30
#